data_AF-A0A497J7M2-F1
#
_entry.id   AF-A0A497J7M2-F1
#
_cell.length_a   1.000
_cell.length_b   1.000
_cell.length_c   1.000
_cell.angle_alpha   90.00
_cell.angle_beta   90.00
_cell.angle_gamma   90.00
#
_symmetry.space_group_name_H-M   'P 1'
#
loop_
_entity.id
_entity.type
_entity.pdbx_description
1 polymer ?
#
loop_
_entity_poly.entity_id
_entity_poly.type
_entity_poly.pdbx_seq_one_letter_code
_entity_poly.pdbx_strand_id
1 'polypeptide(L)'
;MRMGRGVMDIFTKPPFEMLMVHVDRVVEGVDLMKDSIVAYCNGDFEKAEKLAVEVVIKEREADEIKNLIRESLPRSLFMPVERGDFLDYVKEQDYIIDRAEEVVLALLLRNIEMPACIKESIKNLTNNVVGVV
;
A
#
# COMPACT_ATOMS: atom_id res chain seq x y z
N MET A 1 -15.43 -16.52 -13.22
CA MET A 1 -16.29 -15.59 -12.47
C MET A 1 -15.71 -15.48 -11.06
N ARG A 2 -14.90 -14.45 -10.77
CA ARG A 2 -14.31 -14.23 -9.44
C ARG A 2 -15.33 -13.42 -8.63
N MET A 3 -16.01 -14.05 -7.66
CA MET A 3 -16.83 -13.35 -6.68
C MET A 3 -15.93 -12.43 -5.83
N GLY A 4 -16.37 -11.20 -5.61
CA GLY A 4 -15.68 -10.23 -4.76
C GLY A 4 -15.48 -10.81 -3.36
N ARG A 5 -14.23 -10.77 -2.87
CA ARG A 5 -13.87 -11.24 -1.53
C ARG A 5 -14.47 -10.28 -0.51
N GLY A 6 -15.48 -10.72 0.24
CA GLY A 6 -16.06 -9.95 1.33
C GLY A 6 -15.25 -10.08 2.61
N VAL A 7 -15.39 -9.11 3.51
CA VAL A 7 -14.74 -9.05 4.85
C VAL A 7 -14.96 -10.35 5.66
N MET A 8 -16.07 -11.05 5.42
CA MET A 8 -16.39 -12.33 6.07
C MET A 8 -15.48 -13.51 5.68
N ASP A 9 -14.87 -13.50 4.48
CA ASP A 9 -13.95 -14.56 4.04
C ASP A 9 -12.58 -14.50 4.74
N ILE A 10 -12.31 -13.42 5.49
CA ILE A 10 -11.02 -13.21 6.17
C ILE A 10 -10.98 -13.98 7.51
N PHE A 11 -12.12 -14.21 8.15
CA PHE A 11 -12.21 -14.80 9.50
C PHE A 11 -11.88 -16.30 9.58
N THR A 12 -11.72 -17.00 8.45
CA THR A 12 -11.40 -18.45 8.40
C THR A 12 -10.01 -18.75 7.89
N LYS A 13 -9.22 -17.72 7.55
CA LYS A 13 -7.93 -17.89 6.87
C LYS A 13 -6.77 -18.09 7.84
N PRO A 14 -5.80 -18.95 7.53
CA PRO A 14 -4.55 -19.04 8.29
C PRO A 14 -3.80 -17.69 8.30
N PRO A 15 -3.05 -17.35 9.36
CA PRO A 15 -2.32 -16.07 9.48
C PRO A 15 -1.44 -15.72 8.26
N PHE A 16 -0.77 -16.71 7.68
CA PHE A 16 0.07 -16.50 6.48
C PHE A 16 -0.75 -16.13 5.23
N GLU A 17 -1.98 -16.62 5.09
CA GLU A 17 -2.82 -16.22 3.97
C GLU A 17 -3.29 -14.76 4.15
N MET A 18 -3.61 -14.34 5.37
CA MET A 18 -3.92 -12.94 5.65
C MET A 18 -2.73 -12.01 5.40
N LEU A 19 -1.51 -12.45 5.72
CA LEU A 19 -0.29 -11.72 5.36
C LEU A 19 -0.15 -11.53 3.84
N MET A 20 -0.46 -12.55 3.05
CA MET A 20 -0.45 -12.42 1.59
C MET A 20 -1.53 -11.45 1.09
N VAL A 21 -2.73 -11.46 1.70
CA VAL A 21 -3.76 -10.50 1.34
C VAL A 21 -3.36 -9.07 1.74
N HIS A 22 -2.66 -8.90 2.86
CA HIS A 22 -2.12 -7.62 3.29
C HIS A 22 -1.11 -7.07 2.28
N VAL A 23 -0.11 -7.87 1.89
CA VAL A 23 0.91 -7.42 0.94
C VAL A 23 0.34 -7.13 -0.45
N ASP A 24 -0.69 -7.86 -0.89
CA ASP A 24 -1.39 -7.54 -2.14
C ASP A 24 -1.96 -6.10 -2.12
N ARG A 25 -2.50 -5.64 -0.99
CA ARG A 25 -2.99 -4.25 -0.84
C ARG A 25 -1.88 -3.23 -0.81
N VAL A 26 -0.77 -3.56 -0.15
CA VAL A 26 0.44 -2.73 -0.13
C VAL A 26 0.95 -2.50 -1.55
N VAL A 27 1.11 -3.56 -2.34
CA VAL A 27 1.56 -3.48 -3.74
C VAL A 27 0.58 -2.69 -4.60
N GLU A 28 -0.74 -2.96 -4.49
CA GLU A 28 -1.77 -2.18 -5.18
C GLU A 28 -1.66 -0.67 -4.86
N GLY A 29 -1.46 -0.32 -3.59
CA GLY A 29 -1.29 1.08 -3.16
C GLY A 29 -0.02 1.73 -3.71
N VAL A 30 1.10 1.01 -3.73
CA VAL A 30 2.38 1.50 -4.27
C VAL A 30 2.30 1.73 -5.79
N ASP A 31 1.64 0.84 -6.52
CA ASP A 31 1.41 1.01 -7.97
C ASP A 31 0.52 2.24 -8.26
N LEU A 32 -0.55 2.43 -7.49
CA LEU A 32 -1.41 3.60 -7.59
C LEU A 32 -0.67 4.91 -7.23
N MET A 33 0.20 4.89 -6.23
CA MET A 33 1.07 6.03 -5.89
C MET A 33 1.94 6.41 -7.09
N LYS A 34 2.59 5.42 -7.74
CA LYS A 34 3.40 5.67 -8.93
C LYS A 34 2.58 6.30 -10.05
N ASP A 35 1.40 5.78 -10.32
CA ASP A 35 0.52 6.33 -11.36
C ASP A 35 0.07 7.75 -11.02
N SER A 36 -0.21 8.04 -9.73
CA SER A 36 -0.53 9.40 -9.25
C SER A 36 0.63 10.37 -9.49
N ILE A 37 1.85 9.98 -9.14
CA ILE A 37 3.07 10.77 -9.39
C ILE A 37 3.25 11.06 -10.88
N VAL A 38 3.06 10.06 -11.74
CA VAL A 38 3.18 10.21 -13.20
C VAL A 38 2.11 11.16 -13.75
N ALA A 39 0.86 11.04 -13.30
CA ALA A 39 -0.24 11.92 -13.69
C ALA A 39 0.03 13.37 -13.28
N TYR A 40 0.40 13.59 -12.01
CA TYR A 40 0.75 14.91 -11.48
C TYR A 40 1.89 15.55 -12.28
N CYS A 41 2.96 14.79 -12.53
CA CYS A 41 4.09 15.22 -13.34
C CYS A 41 3.68 15.61 -14.77
N ASN A 42 2.60 15.04 -15.30
CA ASN A 42 2.06 15.36 -16.62
C ASN A 42 1.07 16.53 -16.63
N GLY A 43 0.81 17.14 -15.47
CA GLY A 43 -0.15 18.23 -15.31
C GLY A 43 -1.61 17.76 -15.22
N ASP A 44 -1.84 16.44 -15.17
CA ASP A 44 -3.17 15.86 -15.00
C ASP A 44 -3.49 15.75 -13.50
N PHE A 45 -3.69 16.91 -12.87
CA PHE A 45 -3.89 17.01 -11.42
C PHE A 45 -5.19 16.33 -10.96
N GLU A 46 -6.25 16.38 -11.76
CA GLU A 46 -7.52 15.72 -11.44
C GLU A 46 -7.35 14.19 -11.41
N LYS A 47 -6.63 13.61 -12.38
CA LYS A 47 -6.31 12.18 -12.35
C LYS A 47 -5.40 11.83 -11.18
N ALA A 48 -4.40 12.67 -10.89
CA ALA A 48 -3.49 12.46 -9.77
C ALA A 48 -4.24 12.42 -8.43
N GLU A 49 -5.21 13.32 -8.24
CA GLU A 49 -6.07 13.37 -7.06
C GLU A 49 -6.94 12.12 -6.94
N LYS A 50 -7.60 11.69 -8.03
CA LYS A 50 -8.38 10.45 -8.02
C LYS A 50 -7.54 9.23 -7.63
N LEU A 51 -6.34 9.10 -8.20
CA LEU A 51 -5.43 8.01 -7.87
C LEU A 51 -4.94 8.08 -6.42
N ALA A 52 -4.67 9.28 -5.89
CA ALA A 52 -4.29 9.45 -4.50
C ALA A 52 -5.41 9.04 -3.53
N VAL A 53 -6.68 9.33 -3.85
CA VAL A 53 -7.82 8.84 -3.08
C VAL A 53 -7.84 7.31 -3.06
N GLU A 54 -7.57 6.65 -4.19
CA GLU A 54 -7.46 5.19 -4.24
C GLU A 54 -6.30 4.67 -3.37
N VAL A 55 -5.14 5.35 -3.32
CA VAL A 55 -4.04 4.99 -2.40
C VAL A 55 -4.49 5.03 -0.94
N VAL A 56 -5.17 6.09 -0.52
CA VAL A 56 -5.73 6.22 0.85
C VAL A 56 -6.73 5.11 1.14
N ILE A 57 -7.54 4.71 0.16
CA ILE A 57 -8.46 3.57 0.32
C ILE A 57 -7.68 2.27 0.51
N LYS A 58 -6.60 2.04 -0.26
CA LYS A 58 -5.76 0.84 -0.11
C LYS A 58 -5.03 0.79 1.22
N GLU A 59 -4.54 1.93 1.73
CA GLU A 59 -3.94 2.02 3.06
C GLU A 59 -4.95 1.58 4.12
N ARG A 60 -6.17 2.10 4.06
CA ARG A 60 -7.22 1.71 5.01
C ARG A 60 -7.59 0.23 4.93
N GLU A 61 -7.70 -0.31 3.71
CA GLU A 61 -7.92 -1.75 3.50
C GLU A 61 -6.79 -2.58 4.12
N ALA A 62 -5.53 -2.14 3.98
CA ALA A 62 -4.37 -2.80 4.56
C ALA A 62 -4.38 -2.72 6.10
N ASP A 63 -4.66 -1.55 6.69
CA ASP A 63 -4.74 -1.40 8.15
C ASP A 63 -5.83 -2.29 8.77
N GLU A 64 -6.99 -2.41 8.13
CA GLU A 64 -8.05 -3.33 8.54
C GLU A 64 -7.55 -4.79 8.56
N ILE A 65 -6.84 -5.23 7.52
CA ILE A 65 -6.25 -6.58 7.46
C ILE A 65 -5.17 -6.76 8.53
N LYS A 66 -4.31 -5.77 8.76
CA LYS A 66 -3.28 -5.78 9.82
C LYS A 66 -3.91 -5.95 11.20
N ASN A 67 -5.02 -5.29 11.48
CA ASN A 67 -5.74 -5.43 12.74
C ASN A 67 -6.35 -6.84 12.86
N LEU A 68 -6.96 -7.37 11.80
CA LEU A 68 -7.46 -8.75 11.77
C LEU A 68 -6.36 -9.79 11.99
N ILE A 69 -5.17 -9.59 11.42
CA ILE A 69 -3.99 -10.45 11.65
C ILE A 69 -3.63 -10.45 13.14
N ARG A 70 -3.56 -9.28 13.78
CA ARG A 70 -3.20 -9.15 15.20
C ARG A 70 -4.20 -9.84 16.13
N GLU A 71 -5.49 -9.76 15.81
CA GLU A 71 -6.58 -10.37 16.56
C GLU A 71 -6.64 -11.89 16.40
N SER A 72 -6.34 -12.40 15.21
CA SER A 72 -6.44 -13.82 14.86
C SER A 72 -5.19 -14.65 15.20
N LEU A 73 -4.06 -14.00 15.49
CA LEU A 73 -2.79 -14.69 15.76
C LEU A 73 -2.86 -15.52 17.06
N PRO A 74 -2.63 -16.85 17.01
CA PRO A 74 -2.60 -17.70 18.20
C PRO A 74 -1.42 -17.34 19.12
N ARG A 75 -1.48 -17.77 20.38
CA ARG A 75 -0.32 -17.72 21.29
C ARG A 75 0.74 -18.73 20.78
N SER A 76 2.02 -18.40 20.91
CA SER A 76 3.14 -18.98 20.13
C SER A 76 3.26 -20.51 20.09
N LEU A 77 2.64 -21.24 21.01
CA LEU A 77 2.77 -22.70 21.14
C LEU A 77 2.37 -23.51 19.88
N PHE A 78 1.70 -22.90 18.90
CA PHE A 78 1.23 -23.57 17.66
C PHE A 78 1.60 -22.84 16.35
N MET A 79 2.54 -21.89 16.37
CA MET A 79 2.99 -21.21 15.15
C MET A 79 4.28 -21.83 14.58
N PRO A 80 4.43 -21.91 13.24
CA PRO A 80 5.66 -22.40 12.61
C PRO A 80 6.82 -21.37 12.67
N VAL A 81 6.54 -20.14 13.10
CA VAL A 81 7.50 -19.04 13.26
C VAL A 81 7.25 -18.30 14.57
N GLU A 82 8.22 -17.52 15.04
CA GLU A 82 8.02 -16.64 16.19
C GLU A 82 6.96 -15.57 15.90
N ARG A 83 6.06 -15.36 16.85
CA ARG A 83 4.99 -14.35 16.73
C ARG A 83 5.55 -12.94 16.58
N GLY A 84 6.68 -12.65 17.25
CA GLY A 84 7.36 -11.35 17.17
C GLY A 84 7.78 -11.05 15.74
N ASP A 85 8.62 -11.93 15.18
CA ASP A 85 9.10 -11.83 13.79
C ASP A 85 7.96 -11.69 12.77
N PHE A 86 6.89 -12.47 12.95
CA PHE A 86 5.72 -12.37 12.05
C PHE A 86 5.06 -10.99 12.12
N LEU A 87 4.86 -10.45 13.34
CA LEU A 87 4.26 -9.13 13.53
C LEU A 87 5.18 -8.00 13.07
N ASP A 88 6.49 -8.16 13.24
CA ASP A 88 7.48 -7.21 12.73
C ASP A 88 7.45 -7.18 11.20
N TYR A 89 7.30 -8.32 10.54
CA TYR A 89 7.16 -8.36 9.08
C TYR A 89 5.87 -7.67 8.59
N VAL A 90 4.73 -7.88 9.26
CA VAL A 90 3.48 -7.15 8.96
C VAL A 90 3.67 -5.64 9.12
N LYS A 91 4.39 -5.23 10.17
CA LYS A 91 4.68 -3.82 10.46
C LYS A 91 5.55 -3.17 9.37
N GLU A 92 6.54 -3.88 8.83
CA GLU A 92 7.35 -3.34 7.73
C GLU A 92 6.52 -3.17 6.44
N GLN A 93 5.57 -4.07 6.16
CA GLN A 93 4.65 -3.92 5.03
C GLN A 93 3.70 -2.72 5.20
N ASP A 94 3.16 -2.55 6.40
CA ASP A 94 2.31 -1.42 6.79
C ASP A 94 3.03 -0.09 6.58
N TYR A 95 4.29 -0.02 7.02
CA TYR A 95 5.12 1.17 6.83
C TYR A 95 5.29 1.55 5.34
N ILE A 96 5.32 0.58 4.41
CA ILE A 96 5.44 0.88 2.98
C ILE A 96 4.21 1.62 2.46
N ILE A 97 3.00 1.14 2.79
CA ILE A 97 1.77 1.77 2.28
C ILE A 97 1.47 3.10 2.97
N ASP A 98 1.80 3.24 4.26
CA ASP A 98 1.76 4.53 4.97
C ASP A 98 2.62 5.59 4.24
N ARG A 99 3.84 5.20 3.84
CA ARG A 99 4.73 6.10 3.10
C ARG A 99 4.17 6.43 1.72
N ALA A 100 3.52 5.47 1.06
CA ALA A 100 2.88 5.72 -0.23
C ALA A 100 1.74 6.73 -0.12
N GLU A 101 0.91 6.65 0.92
CA GLU A 101 -0.13 7.62 1.24
C GLU A 101 0.49 9.01 1.51
N GLU A 102 1.49 9.09 2.39
CA GLU A 102 2.15 10.36 2.71
C GLU A 102 2.73 11.05 1.47
N VAL A 103 3.31 10.28 0.53
CA VAL A 103 3.86 10.82 -0.73
C VAL A 103 2.78 11.44 -1.60
N VAL A 104 1.65 10.76 -1.83
CA VAL A 104 0.59 11.30 -2.68
C VAL A 104 -0.11 12.50 -2.06
N LEU A 105 -0.32 12.48 -0.74
CA LEU A 105 -0.89 13.60 -0.01
C LEU A 105 0.03 14.82 -0.07
N ALA A 106 1.34 14.63 0.15
CA ALA A 106 2.33 15.69 0.06
C ALA A 106 2.40 16.30 -1.35
N LEU A 107 2.34 15.46 -2.38
CA LEU A 107 2.37 15.89 -3.77
C LEU A 107 1.18 16.78 -4.13
N LEU A 108 0.00 16.46 -3.59
CA LEU A 108 -1.26 17.15 -3.87
C LEU A 108 -1.56 18.33 -2.94
N LEU A 109 -0.68 18.65 -1.98
CA LEU A 109 -0.83 19.85 -1.14
C LEU A 109 -0.96 21.12 -1.98
N ARG A 110 -0.30 21.16 -3.15
CA ARG A 110 -0.40 22.24 -4.13
C ARG A 110 -0.26 21.68 -5.54
N ASN A 111 -1.04 22.19 -6.48
CA ASN A 111 -0.86 21.90 -7.90
C ASN A 111 0.23 22.82 -8.47
N ILE A 112 1.42 22.25 -8.69
CA ILE A 112 2.59 22.95 -9.21
C ILE A 112 2.96 22.31 -10.54
N GLU A 113 3.07 23.12 -11.59
CA GLU A 113 3.66 22.66 -12.84
C GLU A 113 5.13 22.31 -12.61
N MET A 114 5.43 21.02 -12.71
CA MET A 114 6.77 20.51 -12.40
C MET A 114 7.78 20.93 -13.48
N PRO A 115 8.91 21.57 -13.14
CA PRO A 115 9.97 21.85 -14.08
C PRO A 115 10.48 20.56 -14.75
N ALA A 116 10.79 20.62 -16.05
CA ALA A 116 11.14 19.43 -16.84
C ALA A 116 12.30 18.60 -16.26
N CYS A 117 13.32 19.27 -15.69
CA CYS A 117 14.47 18.60 -15.05
C CYS A 117 14.08 17.80 -13.79
N ILE A 118 13.08 18.26 -13.03
CA ILE A 118 12.59 17.60 -11.82
C ILE A 118 11.61 16.49 -12.19
N LYS A 119 10.74 16.75 -13.17
CA LYS A 119 9.74 15.80 -13.68
C LYS A 119 10.36 14.45 -14.04
N GLU A 120 11.43 14.47 -14.84
CA GLU A 120 12.09 13.24 -15.29
C GLU A 120 12.84 12.54 -14.14
N SER A 121 13.46 13.33 -13.26
CA SER A 121 14.18 12.81 -12.09
C SER A 121 13.24 12.09 -11.12
N ILE A 122 12.06 12.67 -10.82
CA ILE A 122 11.07 12.06 -9.93
C ILE A 122 10.52 10.77 -10.55
N LYS A 123 10.14 10.77 -11.83
CA LYS A 123 9.62 9.57 -12.50
C LYS A 123 10.63 8.42 -12.47
N ASN A 124 11.90 8.71 -12.74
CA ASN A 124 12.96 7.69 -12.72
C ASN A 124 13.21 7.17 -11.30
N LEU A 125 13.23 8.06 -10.29
CA LEU A 125 13.33 7.66 -8.90
C LEU A 125 12.17 6.74 -8.49
N THR A 126 10.93 7.12 -8.79
CA THR A 126 9.74 6.31 -8.51
C THR A 126 9.82 4.94 -9.16
N ASN A 127 10.18 4.85 -10.44
CA ASN A 127 10.31 3.57 -11.14
C ASN A 127 11.35 2.65 -10.49
N ASN A 128 12.49 3.19 -10.06
CA ASN A 128 13.56 2.42 -9.44
C ASN A 128 13.17 1.89 -8.05
N VAL A 129 12.48 2.71 -7.25
CA VAL A 129 12.07 2.33 -5.89
C VAL A 129 10.88 1.36 -5.89
N VAL A 130 9.92 1.54 -6.80
CA VAL A 130 8.77 0.63 -6.91
C VAL A 130 9.19 -0.75 -7.43
N GLY A 131 10.20 -0.84 -8.28
CA GLY A 131 10.68 -2.12 -8.83
C GLY A 131 11.33 -3.08 -7.83
N VAL A 132 11.52 -2.66 -6.57
CA VAL A 132 12.08 -3.50 -5.49
C VAL A 132 11.05 -3.86 -4.41
N VAL A 133 9.81 -3.38 -4.54
CA VAL A 133 8.66 -3.76 -3.71
C VAL A 133 7.96 -4.96 -4.33
#